data_AF-A0A4V0WWV1-F1
#
_entry.id   AF-A0A4V0WWV1-F1
#
_cell.length_a   1.000
_cell.length_b   1.000
_cell.length_c   1.000
_cell.angle_alpha   90.00
_cell.angle_beta   90.00
_cell.angle_gamma   90.00
#
_symmetry.space_group_name_H-M   'P 1'
#
loop_
_entity.id
_entity.type
_entity.pdbx_description
1 polymer ?
#
loop_
_entity_poly.entity_id
_entity_poly.type
_entity_poly.pdbx_seq_one_letter_code
_entity_poly.pdbx_strand_id
1 'polypeptide(L)'
;MNRRFITVSLLTAVALFGSTSISHADAKSEYKASIEAWKSSTQAAKTSYKSAVTAYKAGKKSFATSKKVIMDKYKADAAALKARTAEAVAAATTEEAKAALRAAGKTELSALSAARDAAIAALGSIGTAPTKPVKQAKPVKPASNS
;
A
#
# COMPACT_ATOMS: atom_id res chain seq x y z
N MET A 1 -29.08 23.38 -0.07
CA MET A 1 -28.19 23.60 -1.23
C MET A 1 -27.45 24.89 -0.99
N ASN A 2 -26.13 24.85 -0.73
CA ASN A 2 -25.28 26.05 -0.72
C ASN A 2 -23.86 25.65 -1.11
N ARG A 3 -23.55 25.93 -2.37
CA ARG A 3 -22.23 25.78 -3.00
C ARG A 3 -21.36 26.97 -2.60
N ARG A 4 -20.11 26.73 -2.20
CA ARG A 4 -19.03 27.70 -2.30
C ARG A 4 -17.77 27.00 -2.81
N PHE A 5 -17.68 26.94 -4.14
CA PHE A 5 -16.42 26.80 -4.87
C PHE A 5 -15.72 28.16 -4.86
N ILE A 6 -14.57 28.28 -4.19
CA ILE A 6 -13.62 29.40 -4.33
C ILE A 6 -12.27 28.85 -3.80
N THR A 7 -11.09 28.93 -4.41
CA THR A 7 -10.57 29.26 -5.74
C THR A 7 -9.11 28.79 -5.71
N VAL A 8 -8.64 28.16 -6.79
CA VAL A 8 -7.21 27.92 -7.04
C VAL A 8 -6.57 29.29 -7.28
N SER A 9 -5.66 29.72 -6.41
CA SER A 9 -4.78 30.86 -6.70
C SER A 9 -3.38 30.34 -6.98
N LEU A 10 -3.16 30.17 -8.27
CA LEU A 10 -1.91 30.04 -8.98
C LEU A 10 -1.06 31.31 -8.77
N LEU A 11 0.23 31.12 -8.49
CA LEU A 11 1.37 31.89 -9.00
C LEU A 11 1.25 33.44 -9.13
N THR A 12 1.95 34.15 -8.25
CA THR A 12 2.57 35.45 -8.58
C THR A 12 3.99 35.49 -8.05
N ALA A 13 4.93 35.21 -8.95
CA ALA A 13 6.30 35.68 -8.83
C ALA A 13 6.34 37.14 -9.30
N VAL A 14 6.62 38.07 -8.41
CA VAL A 14 7.13 39.40 -8.76
C VAL A 14 8.37 39.63 -7.91
N ALA A 15 9.53 39.49 -8.56
CA ALA A 15 10.77 40.06 -8.08
C ALA A 15 10.70 41.56 -8.37
N LEU A 16 10.67 42.39 -7.32
CA LEU A 16 11.02 43.80 -7.42
C LEU A 16 12.17 44.04 -6.46
N PHE A 17 13.34 44.31 -7.05
CA PHE A 17 14.56 44.70 -6.37
C PHE A 17 14.34 46.02 -5.62
N GLY A 18 14.01 45.91 -4.34
CA GLY A 18 14.29 46.93 -3.34
C GLY A 18 15.51 46.46 -2.56
N SER A 19 16.61 47.21 -2.63
CA SER A 19 17.84 46.96 -1.86
C SER A 19 17.56 47.11 -0.36
N THR A 20 16.94 46.12 0.26
CA THR A 20 17.03 45.96 1.70
C THR A 20 18.43 45.47 1.98
N SER A 21 19.27 46.36 2.54
CA SER A 21 20.42 45.95 3.33
C SER A 21 19.90 45.01 4.42
N ILE A 22 19.89 43.71 4.12
CA ILE A 22 19.66 42.67 5.11
C ILE A 22 20.82 42.85 6.08
N SER A 23 20.53 43.42 7.24
CA SER A 23 21.55 43.59 8.26
C SER A 23 22.16 42.20 8.54
N HIS A 24 23.48 42.12 8.67
CA HIS A 24 24.17 40.85 8.88
C HIS A 24 23.67 40.06 10.11
N ALA A 25 22.97 40.72 11.04
CA ALA A 25 22.28 40.10 12.16
C ALA A 25 20.98 39.38 11.75
N ASP A 26 20.18 40.00 10.86
CA ASP A 26 18.94 39.41 10.31
C ASP A 26 19.24 38.16 9.49
N ALA A 27 20.20 38.23 8.57
CA ALA A 27 20.61 37.09 7.73
C ALA A 27 21.13 35.90 8.55
N LYS A 28 21.80 36.16 9.69
CA LYS A 28 22.26 35.10 10.61
C LYS A 28 21.10 34.47 11.39
N SER A 29 20.11 35.27 11.78
CA SER A 29 18.89 34.81 12.48
C SER A 29 18.04 33.92 11.56
N GLU A 30 17.80 34.37 10.33
CA GLU A 30 17.07 33.63 9.30
C GLU A 30 17.76 32.32 8.90
N TYR A 31 19.10 32.32 8.80
CA TYR A 31 19.87 31.09 8.55
C TYR A 31 19.72 30.07 9.70
N LYS A 32 19.76 30.52 10.96
CA LYS A 32 19.53 29.62 12.11
C LYS A 32 18.12 29.04 12.08
N ALA A 33 17.10 29.86 11.84
CA ALA A 33 15.72 29.40 11.71
C ALA A 33 15.55 28.38 10.57
N SER A 34 16.20 28.63 9.42
CA SER A 34 16.20 27.71 8.27
C SER A 34 16.86 26.37 8.59
N ILE A 35 17.95 26.36 9.36
CA ILE A 35 18.63 25.12 9.79
C ILE A 35 17.74 24.31 10.74
N GLU A 36 17.07 24.95 11.69
CA GLU A 36 16.15 24.25 12.61
C GLU A 36 14.93 23.70 11.87
N ALA A 37 14.35 24.46 10.93
CA ALA A 37 13.29 23.99 10.05
C ALA A 37 13.74 22.78 9.21
N TRP A 38 14.95 22.83 8.63
CA TRP A 38 15.54 21.72 7.87
C TRP A 38 15.74 20.46 8.73
N LYS A 39 16.27 20.61 9.95
CA LYS A 39 16.44 19.49 10.89
C LYS A 39 15.10 18.87 11.24
N SER A 40 14.12 19.70 11.62
CA SER A 40 12.77 19.27 12.00
C SER A 40 12.09 18.52 10.85
N SER A 41 12.07 19.10 9.66
CA SER A 41 11.53 18.49 8.44
C SER A 41 12.23 17.16 8.10
N THR A 42 13.56 17.11 8.18
CA THR A 42 14.33 15.88 7.93
C THR A 42 14.00 14.78 8.94
N GLN A 43 13.82 15.12 10.22
CA GLN A 43 13.45 14.15 11.25
C GLN A 43 12.01 13.68 11.08
N ALA A 44 11.08 14.59 10.79
CA ALA A 44 9.68 14.25 10.52
C ALA A 44 9.57 13.25 9.34
N ALA A 45 10.30 13.51 8.25
CA ALA A 45 10.33 12.62 7.08
C ALA A 45 10.90 11.22 7.43
N LYS A 46 11.96 11.15 8.24
CA LYS A 46 12.52 9.86 8.72
C LYS A 46 11.53 9.09 9.59
N THR A 47 10.87 9.77 10.53
CA THR A 47 9.88 9.15 11.42
C THR A 47 8.68 8.64 10.63
N SER A 48 8.16 9.45 9.71
CA SER A 48 7.08 9.05 8.80
C SER A 48 7.47 7.83 7.96
N TYR A 49 8.68 7.82 7.40
CA TYR A 49 9.18 6.67 6.65
C TYR A 49 9.30 5.40 7.50
N LYS A 50 9.85 5.49 8.71
CA LYS A 50 9.93 4.33 9.62
C LYS A 50 8.55 3.78 9.97
N SER A 51 7.60 4.67 10.27
CA SER A 51 6.21 4.29 10.54
C SER A 51 5.59 3.58 9.34
N ALA A 52 5.73 4.15 8.14
CA ALA A 52 5.24 3.56 6.90
C ALA A 52 5.86 2.18 6.62
N VAL A 53 7.17 2.01 6.86
CA VAL A 53 7.85 0.70 6.71
C VAL A 53 7.31 -0.34 7.68
N THR A 54 7.07 0.04 8.94
CA THR A 54 6.48 -0.86 9.94
C THR A 54 5.08 -1.28 9.54
N ALA A 55 4.22 -0.32 9.15
CA ALA A 55 2.87 -0.60 8.68
C ALA A 55 2.88 -1.52 7.44
N TYR A 56 3.75 -1.25 6.46
CA TYR A 56 3.91 -2.07 5.27
C TYR A 56 4.34 -3.51 5.61
N LYS A 57 5.31 -3.69 6.52
CA LYS A 57 5.73 -5.02 6.98
C LYS A 57 4.62 -5.78 7.70
N ALA A 58 3.86 -5.09 8.56
CA ALA A 58 2.72 -5.68 9.24
C ALA A 58 1.63 -6.09 8.24
N GLY A 59 1.32 -5.23 7.26
CA GLY A 59 0.41 -5.53 6.16
C GLY A 59 0.87 -6.75 5.35
N LYS A 60 2.15 -6.85 4.99
CA LYS A 60 2.75 -8.03 4.34
C LYS A 60 2.54 -9.31 5.13
N LYS A 61 2.77 -9.28 6.44
CA LYS A 61 2.57 -10.45 7.30
C LYS A 61 1.10 -10.84 7.36
N SER A 62 0.20 -9.87 7.58
CA SER A 62 -1.25 -10.09 7.63
C SER A 62 -1.77 -10.71 6.33
N PHE A 63 -1.41 -10.13 5.18
CA PHE A 63 -1.79 -10.66 3.87
C PHE A 63 -1.31 -12.10 3.66
N ALA A 64 -0.05 -12.38 4.00
CA ALA A 64 0.50 -13.74 3.87
C ALA A 64 -0.23 -14.75 4.76
N THR A 65 -0.54 -14.38 6.01
CA THR A 65 -1.33 -15.20 6.93
C THR A 65 -2.73 -15.45 6.39
N SER A 66 -3.45 -14.41 5.95
CA SER A 66 -4.80 -14.54 5.41
C SER A 66 -4.82 -15.40 4.14
N LYS A 67 -3.85 -15.20 3.24
CA LYS A 67 -3.70 -16.03 2.04
C LYS A 67 -3.44 -17.49 2.39
N LYS A 68 -2.62 -17.76 3.40
CA LYS A 68 -2.38 -19.14 3.87
C LYS A 68 -3.67 -19.79 4.36
N VAL A 69 -4.46 -19.10 5.18
CA VAL A 69 -5.75 -19.59 5.69
C VAL A 69 -6.71 -19.94 4.54
N ILE A 70 -6.82 -19.07 3.54
CA ILE A 70 -7.65 -19.32 2.34
C ILE A 70 -7.17 -20.56 1.59
N MET A 71 -5.86 -20.70 1.38
CA MET A 71 -5.29 -21.85 0.69
C MET A 71 -5.47 -23.16 1.45
N ASP A 72 -5.32 -23.13 2.78
CA ASP A 72 -5.48 -24.31 3.62
C ASP A 72 -6.95 -24.78 3.62
N LYS A 73 -7.91 -23.84 3.71
CA LYS A 73 -9.33 -24.15 3.56
C LYS A 73 -9.65 -24.73 2.17
N TYR A 74 -9.15 -24.11 1.10
CA TYR A 74 -9.31 -24.63 -0.25
C TYR A 74 -8.79 -26.07 -0.39
N LYS A 75 -7.61 -26.37 0.17
CA LYS A 75 -7.04 -27.73 0.14
C LYS A 75 -7.93 -28.74 0.88
N ALA A 76 -8.42 -28.39 2.06
CA ALA A 76 -9.31 -29.24 2.85
C ALA A 76 -10.62 -29.51 2.11
N ASP A 77 -11.28 -28.45 1.62
CA ASP A 77 -12.55 -28.55 0.90
C ASP A 77 -12.38 -29.35 -0.42
N ALA A 78 -11.28 -29.13 -1.15
CA ALA A 78 -10.99 -29.86 -2.39
C ALA A 78 -10.70 -31.35 -2.13
N ALA A 79 -10.03 -31.68 -1.03
CA ALA A 79 -9.79 -33.07 -0.63
C ALA A 79 -11.10 -33.76 -0.25
N ALA A 80 -11.95 -33.11 0.55
CA ALA A 80 -13.26 -33.62 0.92
C ALA A 80 -14.18 -33.82 -0.31
N LEU A 81 -14.19 -32.87 -1.24
CA LEU A 81 -14.94 -32.99 -2.49
C LEU A 81 -14.48 -34.19 -3.33
N LYS A 82 -13.16 -34.38 -3.46
CA LYS A 82 -12.60 -35.51 -4.20
C LYS A 82 -12.97 -36.84 -3.56
N ALA A 83 -12.88 -36.96 -2.23
CA ALA A 83 -13.26 -38.16 -1.50
C ALA A 83 -14.75 -38.48 -1.71
N ARG A 84 -15.64 -37.51 -1.46
CA ARG A 84 -17.09 -37.67 -1.67
C ARG A 84 -17.44 -38.03 -3.11
N THR A 85 -16.77 -37.42 -4.08
CA THR A 85 -16.99 -37.74 -5.51
C THR A 85 -16.55 -39.16 -5.83
N ALA A 86 -15.39 -39.60 -5.30
CA ALA A 86 -14.89 -40.96 -5.51
C ALA A 86 -15.82 -42.01 -4.90
N GLU A 87 -16.30 -41.79 -3.67
CA GLU A 87 -17.27 -42.65 -3.00
C GLU A 87 -18.58 -42.74 -3.78
N ALA A 88 -19.13 -41.59 -4.22
CA ALA A 88 -20.34 -41.56 -5.02
C ALA A 88 -20.18 -42.32 -6.36
N VAL A 89 -19.03 -42.16 -7.02
CA VAL A 89 -18.71 -42.86 -8.27
C VAL A 89 -18.57 -44.36 -8.04
N ALA A 90 -17.98 -44.78 -6.91
CA ALA A 90 -17.87 -46.19 -6.55
C ALA A 90 -19.23 -46.83 -6.25
N ALA A 91 -20.16 -46.08 -5.66
CA ALA A 91 -21.51 -46.52 -5.36
C ALA A 91 -22.45 -46.57 -6.59
N ALA A 92 -22.13 -45.83 -7.65
CA ALA A 92 -22.95 -45.78 -8.85
C ALA A 92 -22.87 -47.08 -9.68
N THR A 93 -24.01 -47.65 -10.05
CA THR A 93 -24.12 -48.95 -10.73
C THR A 93 -24.08 -48.86 -12.26
N THR A 94 -24.30 -47.67 -12.84
CA THR A 94 -24.32 -47.42 -14.29
C THR A 94 -23.17 -46.50 -14.69
N GLU A 95 -22.60 -46.68 -15.89
CA GLU A 95 -21.52 -45.83 -16.37
C GLU A 95 -21.96 -44.38 -16.62
N GLU A 96 -23.22 -44.18 -17.02
CA GLU A 96 -23.83 -42.86 -17.20
C GLU A 96 -23.84 -42.06 -15.89
N ALA A 97 -24.27 -42.68 -14.79
CA ALA A 97 -24.24 -42.07 -13.46
C ALA A 97 -22.81 -41.77 -12.99
N LYS A 98 -21.86 -42.69 -13.23
CA LYS A 98 -20.44 -42.44 -12.91
C LYS A 98 -19.87 -41.26 -13.69
N ALA A 99 -20.21 -41.14 -14.97
CA ALA A 99 -19.80 -40.00 -15.81
C ALA A 99 -20.41 -38.68 -15.30
N ALA A 100 -21.70 -38.67 -14.97
CA ALA A 100 -22.40 -37.51 -14.44
C ALA A 100 -21.79 -37.04 -13.10
N LEU A 101 -21.49 -37.96 -12.18
CA LEU A 101 -20.86 -37.65 -10.89
C LEU A 101 -19.45 -37.06 -11.05
N ARG A 102 -18.64 -37.59 -11.98
CA ARG A 102 -17.31 -37.02 -12.29
C ARG A 102 -17.44 -35.60 -12.87
N ALA A 103 -18.42 -35.38 -13.75
CA ALA A 103 -18.68 -34.05 -14.31
C ALA A 103 -19.15 -33.06 -13.24
N ALA A 104 -20.01 -33.48 -12.32
CA ALA A 104 -20.45 -32.68 -11.17
C ALA A 104 -19.27 -32.32 -10.26
N GLY A 105 -18.44 -33.31 -9.87
CA GLY A 105 -17.26 -33.08 -9.05
C GLY A 105 -16.24 -32.13 -9.70
N LYS A 106 -16.05 -32.21 -11.03
CA LYS A 106 -15.21 -31.25 -11.77
C LYS A 106 -15.79 -29.83 -11.72
N THR A 107 -17.11 -29.70 -11.87
CA THR A 107 -17.81 -28.41 -11.82
C THR A 107 -17.69 -27.78 -10.43
N GLU A 108 -17.93 -28.55 -9.37
CA GLU A 108 -17.77 -28.09 -8.00
C GLU A 108 -16.33 -27.70 -7.67
N LEU A 109 -15.33 -28.44 -8.15
CA LEU A 109 -13.92 -28.10 -7.95
C LEU A 109 -13.56 -26.78 -8.65
N SER A 110 -14.14 -26.52 -9.83
CA SER A 110 -13.98 -25.25 -10.52
C SER A 110 -14.61 -24.10 -9.74
N ALA A 111 -15.81 -24.30 -9.18
CA ALA A 111 -16.46 -23.32 -8.34
C ALA A 111 -15.65 -23.02 -7.07
N LEU A 112 -15.09 -24.05 -6.44
CA LEU A 112 -14.22 -23.92 -5.27
C LEU A 112 -12.94 -23.15 -5.60
N SER A 113 -12.36 -23.39 -6.79
CA SER A 113 -11.20 -22.63 -7.28
C SER A 113 -11.55 -21.16 -7.53
N ALA A 114 -12.70 -20.88 -8.15
CA ALA A 114 -13.18 -19.52 -8.35
C ALA A 114 -13.43 -18.80 -7.01
N ALA A 115 -14.01 -19.49 -6.02
CA ALA A 115 -14.21 -18.94 -4.68
C ALA A 115 -12.89 -18.63 -3.96
N ARG A 116 -11.89 -19.51 -4.08
CA ARG A 116 -10.52 -19.26 -3.58
C ARG A 116 -9.92 -18.01 -4.23
N ASP A 117 -10.02 -17.89 -5.54
CA ASP A 117 -9.43 -16.78 -6.27
C ASP A 117 -10.12 -15.45 -5.94
N ALA A 118 -11.46 -15.46 -5.82
CA ALA A 118 -12.23 -14.32 -5.34
C ALA A 118 -11.85 -13.92 -3.90
N ALA A 119 -11.67 -14.90 -3.00
CA ALA A 119 -11.23 -14.63 -1.62
C ALA A 119 -9.81 -14.04 -1.57
N ILE A 120 -8.89 -14.54 -2.41
CA ILE A 120 -7.54 -13.97 -2.52
C ILE A 120 -7.59 -12.54 -3.08
N ALA A 121 -8.43 -12.29 -4.09
CA ALA A 121 -8.63 -10.95 -4.65
C ALA A 121 -9.20 -9.98 -3.61
N ALA A 122 -10.13 -10.43 -2.77
CA ALA A 122 -10.74 -9.65 -1.69
C ALA A 122 -9.75 -9.24 -0.59
N LEU A 123 -8.59 -9.89 -0.46
CA LEU A 123 -7.51 -9.43 0.44
C LEU A 123 -6.94 -8.07 0.03
N GLY A 124 -7.15 -7.65 -1.23
CA GLY A 124 -6.67 -6.37 -1.74
C GLY A 124 -5.15 -6.27 -1.87
N SER A 125 -4.68 -5.08 -2.23
CA SER A 125 -3.25 -4.77 -2.31
C SER A 125 -2.75 -4.22 -0.98
N ILE A 126 -1.49 -4.56 -0.64
CA ILE A 126 -0.78 -4.02 0.53
C ILE A 126 -0.23 -2.60 0.23
N GLY A 127 -0.44 -2.11 -0.99
CA GLY A 127 0.15 -0.87 -1.48
C GLY A 127 1.61 -1.04 -1.90
N THR A 128 2.22 0.05 -2.33
CA THR A 128 3.63 0.08 -2.72
C THR A 128 4.53 0.15 -1.50
N ALA A 129 5.73 -0.43 -1.61
CA ALA A 129 6.75 -0.28 -0.58
C ALA A 129 7.04 1.22 -0.34
N PRO A 130 7.14 1.66 0.94
CA PRO A 130 7.47 3.05 1.24
C PRO A 130 8.81 3.44 0.63
N THR A 131 8.87 4.61 -0.01
CA THR A 131 10.10 5.15 -0.59
C THR A 131 10.91 5.87 0.47
N LYS A 132 12.23 5.64 0.48
CA LYS A 132 13.12 6.37 1.39
C LYS A 132 13.05 7.88 1.09
N PRO A 133 12.94 8.75 2.11
CA PRO A 133 12.93 10.19 1.89
C PRO A 133 14.20 10.66 1.18
N VAL A 134 14.03 11.54 0.20
CA VAL A 134 15.15 12.24 -0.44
C VAL A 134 15.82 13.13 0.60
N LYS A 135 17.16 13.13 0.63
CA LYS A 135 17.90 14.04 1.53
C LYS A 135 17.63 15.48 1.10
N GLN A 136 17.04 16.26 1.99
CA GLN A 136 16.85 17.70 1.75
C GLN A 136 18.21 18.40 1.76
N ALA A 137 18.44 19.30 0.80
CA ALA A 137 19.65 20.12 0.78
C ALA A 137 19.73 20.94 2.08
N LYS A 138 20.91 20.96 2.70
CA LYS A 138 21.14 21.75 3.90
C LYS A 138 21.14 23.24 3.51
N PRO A 139 20.46 24.12 4.27
CA PRO A 139 20.56 25.56 4.08
C PRO A 139 22.03 26.02 4.00
N VAL A 140 22.33 26.92 3.08
CA VAL A 140 23.68 27.47 2.86
C VAL A 140 23.86 28.72 3.71
N LYS A 141 25.03 28.86 4.33
CA LYS A 141 25.36 30.05 5.13
C LYS A 141 25.46 31.28 4.21
N PRO A 142 24.92 32.45 4.60
CA PRO A 142 25.10 33.69 3.83
C PRO A 142 26.58 34.01 3.63
N ALA A 143 26.96 34.44 2.42
CA ALA A 143 28.31 34.91 2.13
C ALA A 143 28.60 36.19 2.94
N SER A 144 29.79 36.27 3.52
CA SER A 144 30.31 37.52 4.08
C SER A 144 30.80 38.35 2.91
N ASN A 145 30.02 39.34 2.46
CA ASN A 145 30.57 40.37 1.58
C ASN A 145 31.36 41.32 2.48
N SER A 146 32.68 41.12 2.52
CA SER A 146 33.64 42.07 3.12
C SER A 146 33.81 43.30 2.25
#